data_AF-X1Q6B1-F1
#
_entry.id   AF-X1Q6B1-F1
#
_cell.length_a   1.000
_cell.length_b   1.000
_cell.length_c   1.000
_cell.angle_alpha   90.00
_cell.angle_beta   90.00
_cell.angle_gamma   90.00
#
_symmetry.space_group_name_H-M   'P 1'
#
loop_
_entity.id
_entity.type
_entity.pdbx_description
1 polymer ?
#
loop_
_entity_poly.entity_id
_entity_poly.type
_entity_poly.pdbx_seq_one_letter_code
_entity_poly.pdbx_strand_id
1 'polypeptide(L)'
;FTLPGDWRQNSHFRPVGKPTNINNVGTWGHVSAILQRGADWYASYGSEKSKGTKVFALAGKVNRTGLIEVPMGISLREIIYGVGGGILNGKRFKAIQTGGPSGGFLPAS
;
A
#
# COMPACT_ATOMS: atom_id res chain seq x y z
N PHE A 1 3.90 -5.52 -4.45
CA PHE A 1 4.45 -6.51 -3.50
C PHE A 1 3.47 -7.64 -3.34
N THR A 2 3.54 -8.61 -4.25
CA THR A 2 3.03 -9.96 -4.05
C THR A 2 4.24 -10.76 -3.56
N LEU A 3 4.23 -11.15 -2.29
CA LEU A 3 5.18 -12.15 -1.81
C LEU A 3 4.68 -13.52 -2.31
N PRO A 4 5.52 -14.33 -2.96
CA PRO A 4 5.19 -15.72 -3.21
C PRO A 4 5.31 -16.47 -1.88
N GLY A 5 4.19 -16.89 -1.29
CA GLY A 5 4.19 -17.81 -0.15
C GLY A 5 3.21 -17.54 0.98
N ASP A 6 2.36 -16.52 0.92
CA ASP A 6 1.41 -16.26 2.01
C ASP A 6 0.00 -15.99 1.46
N TRP A 7 -1.01 -16.56 2.12
CA TRP A 7 -2.44 -16.56 1.78
C TRP A 7 -2.93 -17.52 0.70
N ARG A 8 -2.81 -18.83 0.94
CA ARG A 8 -3.95 -19.70 0.60
C ARG A 8 -5.09 -19.28 1.55
N GLN A 9 -6.18 -18.74 1.01
CA GLN A 9 -7.42 -18.55 1.77
C GLN A 9 -7.90 -19.94 2.22
N ASN A 10 -7.44 -20.39 3.39
CA ASN A 10 -8.01 -21.56 4.01
C ASN A 10 -9.37 -21.15 4.59
N SER A 11 -10.43 -21.54 3.89
CA SER A 11 -11.83 -21.49 4.34
C SER A 11 -12.12 -22.49 5.47
N HIS A 12 -11.11 -22.95 6.20
CA HIS A 12 -11.19 -24.06 7.14
C HIS A 12 -10.73 -23.60 8.52
N PHE A 13 -11.73 -23.46 9.40
CA PHE A 13 -11.68 -23.11 10.83
C PHE A 13 -11.47 -21.63 11.22
N ARG A 14 -12.54 -21.04 11.79
CA ARG A 14 -12.65 -19.69 12.37
C ARG A 14 -13.55 -19.72 13.61
N PRO A 15 -13.56 -18.66 14.47
CA PRO A 15 -14.38 -18.61 15.68
C PRO A 15 -15.83 -18.94 15.32
N VAL A 16 -16.46 -19.86 16.05
CA VAL A 16 -17.82 -20.42 15.84
C VAL A 16 -18.08 -21.29 14.60
N GLY A 17 -17.06 -21.77 13.87
CA GLY A 17 -17.24 -22.85 12.88
C GLY A 17 -18.05 -22.50 11.63
N LYS A 18 -18.29 -21.21 11.36
CA LYS A 18 -19.02 -20.73 10.18
C LYS A 18 -18.06 -20.31 9.06
N PRO A 19 -18.48 -20.41 7.78
CA PRO A 19 -17.73 -19.82 6.68
C PRO A 19 -17.52 -18.33 6.93
N THR A 20 -16.27 -17.90 6.95
CA THR A 20 -15.90 -16.53 7.28
C THR A 20 -14.80 -16.09 6.31
N ASN A 21 -14.82 -14.84 5.84
CA ASN A 21 -13.77 -14.23 5.02
C ASN A 21 -13.00 -13.16 5.84
N ILE A 22 -11.65 -13.18 5.84
CA ILE A 22 -10.84 -12.16 6.56
C ILE A 22 -10.30 -11.30 5.45
N ASN A 23 -10.58 -10.00 5.51
CA ASN A 23 -9.92 -9.02 4.67
C ASN A 23 -9.30 -7.95 5.58
N ASN A 24 -8.27 -7.28 5.07
CA ASN A 24 -7.70 -6.13 5.76
C ASN A 24 -8.71 -4.97 5.80
N VAL A 25 -8.62 -4.13 6.83
CA VAL A 25 -9.49 -2.95 7.00
C VAL A 25 -9.43 -2.01 5.79
N GLY A 26 -8.24 -1.80 5.20
CA GLY A 26 -8.08 -0.97 4.01
C GLY A 26 -8.86 -1.50 2.80
N THR A 27 -8.97 -2.81 2.65
CA THR A 27 -9.79 -3.42 1.60
C THR A 27 -11.27 -3.07 1.80
N TRP A 28 -11.79 -3.24 3.02
CA TRP A 28 -13.17 -2.89 3.34
C TRP A 28 -13.44 -1.39 3.18
N GLY A 29 -12.46 -0.55 3.51
CA GLY A 29 -12.56 0.91 3.37
C GLY A 29 -12.85 1.38 1.95
N HIS A 30 -12.43 0.64 0.93
CA HIS A 30 -12.66 1.01 -0.47
C HIS A 30 -14.00 0.51 -1.02
N VAL A 31 -14.64 -0.49 -0.39
CA VAL A 31 -15.85 -1.12 -0.92
C VAL A 31 -17.00 -0.12 -1.09
N SER A 32 -17.22 0.76 -0.13
CA SER A 32 -18.29 1.76 -0.19
C SER A 32 -18.10 2.74 -1.36
N ALA A 33 -16.86 3.20 -1.58
CA ALA A 33 -16.54 4.11 -2.68
C ALA A 33 -16.67 3.42 -4.04
N ILE A 34 -16.24 2.16 -4.15
CA ILE A 34 -16.39 1.35 -5.37
C ILE A 34 -17.86 1.14 -5.70
N LEU A 35 -18.71 0.82 -4.71
CA LEU A 35 -20.15 0.63 -4.94
C LEU A 35 -20.84 1.92 -5.38
N GLN A 36 -20.41 3.08 -4.88
CA GLN A 36 -21.01 4.38 -5.22
C GLN A 36 -20.55 4.91 -6.58
N ARG A 37 -19.29 4.67 -6.96
CA ARG A 37 -18.65 5.28 -8.14
C ARG A 37 -18.40 4.32 -9.29
N GLY A 38 -18.62 3.02 -9.07
CA GLY A 38 -18.40 1.96 -10.04
C GLY A 38 -17.01 1.36 -9.98
N ALA A 39 -16.91 0.11 -10.43
CA ALA A 39 -15.65 -0.64 -10.48
C ALA A 39 -14.65 -0.02 -11.48
N ASP A 40 -15.13 0.47 -12.63
CA ASP A 40 -14.28 1.06 -13.67
C ASP A 40 -13.59 2.34 -13.18
N TRP A 41 -14.28 3.14 -12.37
CA TRP A 41 -13.68 4.32 -11.73
C TRP A 41 -12.49 3.92 -10.87
N TYR A 42 -12.65 2.92 -10.00
CA TYR A 42 -11.57 2.45 -9.14
C TYR A 42 -10.43 1.79 -9.97
N ALA A 43 -10.78 1.08 -11.03
CA ALA A 43 -9.83 0.45 -11.95
C ALA A 43 -9.12 1.43 -12.90
N SER A 44 -9.59 2.68 -13.00
CA SER A 44 -8.86 3.73 -13.71
C SER A 44 -7.58 4.16 -12.99
N TYR A 45 -7.50 3.91 -11.68
CA TYR A 45 -6.29 4.16 -10.91
C TYR A 45 -5.34 2.96 -10.96
N GLY A 46 -4.05 3.27 -10.86
CA GLY A 46 -2.98 2.29 -10.77
C GLY A 46 -2.47 1.80 -12.12
N SER A 47 -1.73 0.71 -12.12
CA SER A 47 -1.15 0.11 -13.33
C SER A 47 -2.08 -0.93 -13.95
N GLU A 48 -1.76 -1.39 -15.16
CA GLU A 48 -2.53 -2.45 -15.84
C GLU A 48 -2.71 -3.71 -14.97
N LYS A 49 -1.65 -4.12 -14.26
CA LYS A 49 -1.64 -5.32 -13.42
C LYS A 49 -2.06 -5.07 -11.97
N SER A 50 -2.17 -3.82 -11.53
CA SER A 50 -2.48 -3.49 -10.14
C SER A 50 -3.36 -2.25 -10.10
N LYS A 51 -4.66 -2.51 -9.99
CA LYS A 51 -5.73 -1.52 -10.03
C LYS A 51 -5.99 -0.90 -8.66
N GLY A 52 -6.49 0.34 -8.69
CA GLY A 52 -6.89 1.08 -7.50
C GLY A 52 -5.76 1.82 -6.82
N THR A 53 -6.06 2.23 -5.58
CA THR A 53 -5.18 3.02 -4.73
C THR A 53 -4.72 2.21 -3.53
N LYS A 54 -3.67 2.68 -2.86
CA LYS A 54 -3.20 2.12 -1.60
C LYS A 54 -2.80 3.24 -0.65
N VAL A 55 -3.20 3.07 0.61
CA VAL A 55 -2.80 3.93 1.70
C VAL A 55 -1.45 3.47 2.27
N PHE A 56 -0.51 4.39 2.40
CA PHE A 56 0.80 4.19 3.02
C PHE A 56 0.99 5.18 4.18
N ALA A 57 1.64 4.72 5.24
CA ALA A 57 2.19 5.60 6.25
C ALA A 57 3.61 5.99 5.84
N LEU A 58 3.81 7.25 5.48
CA LEU A 58 5.12 7.81 5.19
C LEU A 58 5.72 8.37 6.48
N ALA A 59 6.76 7.71 6.97
CA ALA A 59 7.43 8.05 8.23
C ALA A 59 8.95 8.05 8.07
N GLY A 60 9.65 8.61 9.04
CA GLY A 60 11.12 8.65 9.08
C GLY A 60 11.69 9.99 8.61
N LYS A 61 12.83 9.93 7.91
CA LYS A 61 13.66 11.11 7.58
C LYS A 61 13.27 11.77 6.26
N VAL A 62 12.00 12.13 6.11
CA VAL A 62 11.46 12.88 4.98
C VAL A 62 10.85 14.20 5.45
N ASN A 63 10.75 15.19 4.55
CA ASN A 63 10.27 16.53 4.93
C ASN A 63 8.78 16.57 5.28
N ARG A 64 7.96 15.72 4.63
CA ARG A 64 6.52 15.59 4.89
C ARG A 64 6.19 14.15 5.26
N THR A 65 5.78 13.95 6.50
CA THR A 65 5.32 12.66 7.02
C THR A 65 3.79 12.65 7.14
N GLY A 66 3.20 11.47 7.17
CA GLY A 66 1.76 11.31 7.33
C GLY A 66 1.20 10.09 6.60
N LEU A 67 -0.13 9.99 6.59
CA LEU A 67 -0.83 9.01 5.75
C LEU A 67 -1.03 9.60 4.36
N ILE A 68 -0.68 8.80 3.36
CA ILE A 68 -0.81 9.17 1.95
C ILE A 68 -1.59 8.07 1.24
N GLU A 69 -2.49 8.45 0.35
CA GLU A 69 -3.15 7.52 -0.56
C GLU A 69 -2.61 7.78 -1.97
N VAL A 70 -2.12 6.73 -2.61
CA VAL A 70 -1.47 6.83 -3.92
C VAL A 70 -1.94 5.73 -4.87
N PRO A 71 -1.91 5.95 -6.18
CA PRO A 71 -2.20 4.92 -7.17
C PRO A 71 -1.24 3.74 -7.06
N MET A 72 -1.75 2.53 -7.24
CA MET A 72 -0.92 1.33 -7.27
C MET A 72 0.09 1.38 -8.44
N GLY A 73 1.36 1.12 -8.15
CA GLY A 73 2.43 1.17 -9.15
C GLY A 73 3.17 2.51 -9.23
N ILE A 74 2.81 3.50 -8.40
CA ILE A 74 3.64 4.69 -8.19
C ILE A 74 5.07 4.31 -7.78
N SER A 75 6.06 5.05 -8.25
CA SER A 75 7.46 4.80 -7.90
C SER A 75 7.78 5.28 -6.48
N LEU A 76 8.73 4.60 -5.81
CA LEU A 76 9.23 5.06 -4.50
C LEU A 76 9.85 6.45 -4.59
N ARG A 77 10.46 6.80 -5.74
CA ARG A 77 11.04 8.12 -5.96
C ARG A 77 9.97 9.21 -5.94
N GLU A 78 8.83 8.99 -6.60
CA GLU A 78 7.70 9.94 -6.58
C GLU A 78 7.09 10.05 -5.18
N ILE A 79 6.97 8.94 -4.46
CA ILE A 79 6.52 8.97 -3.05
C ILE A 79 7.47 9.82 -2.21
N ILE A 80 8.78 9.60 -2.29
CA ILE A 80 9.76 10.27 -1.43
C ILE A 80 9.91 11.75 -1.80
N TYR A 81 10.15 12.06 -3.07
CA TYR A 81 10.50 13.41 -3.51
C TYR A 81 9.28 14.25 -3.92
N GLY A 82 8.24 13.62 -4.47
CA GLY A 82 7.00 14.29 -4.83
C GLY A 82 6.11 14.51 -3.62
N VAL A 83 5.65 13.42 -3.00
CA VAL A 83 4.71 13.49 -1.86
C VAL A 83 5.42 13.87 -0.56
N GLY A 84 6.53 13.19 -0.26
CA GLY A 84 7.33 13.38 0.95
C GLY A 84 8.18 14.66 0.97
N GLY A 85 8.26 15.39 -0.15
CA GLY A 85 9.04 16.62 -0.28
C GLY A 85 10.55 16.40 -0.17
N GLY A 86 11.03 15.18 -0.36
CA GLY A 86 12.44 14.81 -0.30
C GLY A 86 12.93 14.47 1.11
N ILE A 87 14.25 14.28 1.22
CA ILE A 87 14.91 13.84 2.46
C ILE A 87 15.15 15.04 3.38
N LEU A 88 14.96 14.80 4.68
CA LEU A 88 15.16 15.80 5.72
C LEU A 88 16.57 16.44 5.60
N ASN A 89 16.61 17.77 5.68
CA ASN A 89 17.83 18.59 5.56
C ASN A 89 18.58 18.44 4.22
N GLY A 90 17.88 18.06 3.15
CA GLY A 90 18.49 17.93 1.81
C GLY A 90 19.55 16.83 1.71
N LYS A 91 19.55 15.86 2.63
CA LYS A 91 20.52 14.75 2.62
C LYS A 91 20.26 13.79 1.46
N ARG A 92 21.26 12.99 1.13
CA ARG A 92 21.14 11.93 0.12
C ARG A 92 20.26 10.80 0.64
N PHE A 93 19.34 10.32 -0.20
CA PHE A 93 18.58 9.10 0.07
C PHE A 93 19.53 7.89 0.15
N LYS A 94 19.37 7.06 1.19
CA LYS A 94 20.20 5.86 1.42
C LYS A 94 19.42 4.57 1.19
N ALA A 95 18.29 4.43 1.90
CA ALA A 95 17.42 3.28 1.81
C ALA A 95 16.04 3.61 2.38
N ILE A 96 15.05 2.80 2.02
CA ILE A 96 13.70 2.81 2.59
C ILE A 96 13.33 1.40 3.06
N GLN A 97 12.68 1.31 4.21
CA GLN A 97 12.05 0.07 4.64
C GLN A 97 10.60 0.05 4.15
N THR A 98 10.21 -1.01 3.46
CA THR A 98 8.85 -1.18 2.95
C THR A 98 8.19 -2.36 3.65
N GLY A 99 6.87 -2.37 3.82
CA GLY A 99 6.15 -3.53 4.40
C GLY A 99 6.22 -3.64 5.93
N GLY A 100 6.62 -2.58 6.64
CA GLY A 100 6.75 -2.59 8.10
C GLY A 100 7.98 -3.38 8.59
N PRO A 101 8.05 -3.77 9.87
CA PRO A 101 9.20 -4.48 10.45
C PRO A 101 9.56 -5.77 9.71
N SER A 102 8.57 -6.42 9.10
CA SER A 102 8.72 -7.69 8.39
C SER A 102 9.21 -7.53 6.94
N GLY A 103 9.26 -6.30 6.42
CA GLY A 103 9.70 -6.07 5.05
C GLY A 103 11.13 -5.54 4.95
N GLY A 104 11.72 -5.71 3.77
CA GLY A 104 13.13 -5.44 3.52
C GLY A 104 13.47 -3.96 3.33
N PHE A 105 14.78 -3.70 3.36
CA PHE A 105 15.35 -2.41 2.98
C PHE A 105 15.66 -2.38 1.49
N LEU A 106 15.14 -1.38 0.80
CA LEU A 106 15.46 -1.10 -0.59
C LEU A 106 16.48 0.05 -0.62
N PRO A 107 17.68 -0.17 -1.21
CA PRO A 107 18.68 0.88 -1.36
C PRO A 107 18.25 1.92 -2.40
N ALA A 108 19.07 2.95 -2.58
CA ALA A 108 18.84 3.98 -3.60
C ALA A 108 19.06 3.52 -5.06
N SER A 109 19.61 2.32 -5.27
CA SER A 109 19.94 1.71 -6.57
C SER A 109 18.80 0.89 -7.13
#